data_AF-A0A1F8VA40-F1
#
_entry.id   AF-A0A1F8VA40-F1
#
_cell.length_a   1.000
_cell.length_b   1.000
_cell.length_c   1.000
_cell.angle_alpha   90.00
_cell.angle_beta   90.00
_cell.angle_gamma   90.00
#
_symmetry.space_group_name_H-M   'P 1'
#
loop_
_entity.id
_entity.type
_entity.pdbx_description
1 polymer ?
#
loop_
_entity_poly.entity_id
_entity_poly.type
_entity_poly.pdbx_seq_one_letter_code
_entity_poly.pdbx_strand_id
1 'polypeptide(L)'
;MFYKNNEHKRRFVESIQSVKISITKLEPQFISSLYLLTSNSMLWRRAEISVGWDKIMFKNIELKSISPDGYTLCKVAHDIYENTSHIKFNDLHNNKLISDVMLKLIMRAIEIRRNGSSAFLSASSSS
;
A
#
# COMPACT_ATOMS: atom_id res chain seq x y z
N MET A 1 4.57 -3.23 -12.82
CA MET A 1 4.37 -2.95 -11.37
C MET A 1 4.49 -4.26 -10.61
N PHE A 2 5.27 -4.29 -9.53
CA PHE A 2 5.45 -5.50 -8.72
C PHE A 2 4.20 -5.78 -7.88
N TYR A 3 3.79 -7.03 -7.78
CA TYR A 3 2.76 -7.49 -6.84
C TYR A 3 3.25 -8.77 -6.19
N LYS A 4 3.09 -8.89 -4.86
CA LYS A 4 3.39 -10.12 -4.10
C LYS A 4 2.81 -11.39 -4.75
N ASN A 5 1.58 -11.33 -5.26
CA ASN A 5 0.88 -12.41 -5.95
C ASN A 5 -0.35 -11.86 -6.71
N ASN A 6 -1.08 -12.74 -7.41
CA ASN A 6 -2.29 -12.38 -8.16
C ASN A 6 -3.40 -11.81 -7.27
N GLU A 7 -3.54 -12.30 -6.03
CA GLU A 7 -4.53 -11.78 -5.09
C GLU A 7 -4.26 -10.34 -4.68
N HIS A 8 -2.99 -9.98 -4.48
CA HIS A 8 -2.61 -8.60 -4.25
C HIS A 8 -2.97 -7.71 -5.45
N LYS A 9 -2.62 -8.13 -6.67
CA LYS A 9 -3.00 -7.39 -7.90
C LYS A 9 -4.51 -7.21 -7.98
N ARG A 10 -5.28 -8.28 -7.79
CA ARG A 10 -6.74 -8.28 -7.87
C ARG A 10 -7.35 -7.29 -6.88
N ARG A 11 -7.03 -7.41 -5.58
CA ARG A 11 -7.54 -6.51 -4.53
C ARG A 11 -7.20 -5.06 -4.80
N PHE A 12 -5.97 -4.78 -5.22
CA PHE A 12 -5.55 -3.43 -5.53
C PHE A 12 -6.34 -2.83 -6.70
N VAL A 13 -6.45 -3.56 -7.82
CA VAL A 13 -7.17 -3.10 -9.00
C VAL A 13 -8.66 -2.90 -8.72
N GLU A 14 -9.31 -3.86 -8.06
CA GLU A 14 -10.74 -3.77 -7.69
C GLU A 14 -10.98 -2.57 -6.76
N SER A 15 -10.09 -2.33 -5.80
CA SER A 15 -10.20 -1.20 -4.87
C SER A 15 -9.99 0.14 -5.55
N ILE A 16 -9.12 0.21 -6.55
CA ILE A 16 -8.95 1.43 -7.37
C ILE A 16 -10.16 1.66 -8.28
N GLN A 17 -10.73 0.59 -8.85
CA GLN A 17 -11.89 0.68 -9.72
C GLN A 17 -13.19 1.01 -8.99
N SER A 18 -13.29 0.67 -7.70
CA SER A 18 -14.46 1.01 -6.87
C SER A 18 -14.51 2.48 -6.48
N VAL A 19 -13.39 3.20 -6.63
CA VAL A 19 -13.34 4.65 -6.44
C VAL A 19 -14.10 5.36 -7.56
N LYS A 20 -15.00 6.28 -7.19
CA LYS A 20 -15.82 7.09 -8.13
C LYS A 20 -15.04 8.18 -8.88
N ILE A 21 -13.75 8.30 -8.63
CA ILE A 21 -12.87 9.34 -9.14
C ILE A 21 -11.87 8.68 -10.10
N SER A 22 -11.55 9.36 -11.21
CA SER A 22 -10.51 8.91 -12.14
C SER A 22 -9.19 8.64 -11.40
N ILE A 23 -8.52 7.55 -11.74
CA ILE A 23 -7.21 7.19 -11.18
C ILE A 23 -6.16 8.31 -11.32
N THR A 24 -6.27 9.13 -12.37
CA THR A 24 -5.39 10.28 -12.60
C THR A 24 -5.61 11.45 -11.63
N LYS A 25 -6.73 11.45 -10.91
CA LYS A 25 -7.08 12.44 -9.88
C LYS A 25 -6.95 11.86 -8.47
N LEU A 26 -6.58 10.59 -8.32
CA LEU A 26 -6.33 10.00 -7.02
C LEU A 26 -5.00 10.50 -6.47
N GLU A 27 -5.04 10.89 -5.20
CA GLU A 27 -3.88 11.35 -4.49
C GLU A 27 -2.79 10.25 -4.38
N PRO A 28 -1.51 10.54 -4.67
CA PRO A 28 -0.43 9.55 -4.61
C PRO A 28 -0.32 8.85 -3.24
N GLN A 29 -0.60 9.56 -2.14
CA GLN A 29 -0.67 8.97 -0.79
C GLN A 29 -1.70 7.85 -0.69
N PHE A 30 -2.89 8.07 -1.26
CA PHE A 30 -3.98 7.10 -1.22
C PHE A 30 -3.59 5.85 -2.01
N ILE A 31 -3.13 6.02 -3.25
CA ILE A 31 -2.76 4.92 -4.14
C ILE A 31 -1.64 4.07 -3.51
N SER A 32 -0.59 4.74 -3.01
CA SER A 32 0.56 4.08 -2.39
C SER A 32 0.16 3.28 -1.14
N SER A 33 -0.70 3.87 -0.31
CA SER A 33 -1.12 3.24 0.95
C SER A 33 -2.04 2.05 0.70
N LEU A 34 -2.99 2.20 -0.23
CA LEU A 34 -3.89 1.14 -0.66
C LEU A 34 -3.13 -0.06 -1.25
N TYR A 35 -2.07 0.19 -2.02
CA TYR A 35 -1.17 -0.85 -2.52
C TYR A 35 -0.57 -1.69 -1.40
N LEU A 36 -0.05 -1.07 -0.33
CA LEU A 36 0.50 -1.83 0.80
C LEU A 36 -0.58 -2.60 1.58
N LEU A 37 -1.74 -1.99 1.83
CA LEU A 37 -2.83 -2.63 2.57
C LEU A 37 -3.36 -3.89 1.85
N THR A 38 -3.45 -3.86 0.52
CA THR A 38 -3.95 -4.98 -0.30
C THR A 38 -2.94 -6.13 -0.46
N SER A 39 -1.68 -5.90 -0.12
CA SER A 39 -0.58 -6.87 -0.29
C SER A 39 -0.61 -8.06 0.68
N ASN A 40 -1.34 -7.95 1.79
CA ASN A 40 -1.49 -8.99 2.80
C ASN A 40 -2.99 -9.28 3.02
N SER A 41 -3.39 -10.55 2.98
CA SER A 41 -4.80 -10.95 3.07
C SER A 41 -5.45 -10.64 4.42
N MET A 42 -4.74 -10.89 5.51
CA MET A 42 -5.24 -10.62 6.86
C MET A 42 -5.34 -9.12 7.13
N LEU A 43 -4.36 -8.35 6.65
CA LEU A 43 -4.40 -6.89 6.69
C LEU A 43 -5.55 -6.34 5.87
N TRP A 44 -5.69 -6.78 4.61
CA TRP A 44 -6.73 -6.29 3.71
C TRP A 44 -8.13 -6.50 4.29
N ARG A 45 -8.41 -7.70 4.82
CA ARG A 45 -9.70 -8.02 5.43
C ARG A 45 -10.10 -7.06 6.55
N ARG A 46 -9.13 -6.46 7.24
CA ARG A 46 -9.37 -5.49 8.32
C ARG A 46 -9.38 -4.04 7.82
N ALA A 47 -8.66 -3.77 6.74
CA ALA A 47 -8.51 -2.44 6.18
C ALA A 47 -9.62 -2.06 5.20
N GLU A 48 -10.21 -3.02 4.48
CA GLU A 48 -11.14 -2.79 3.37
C GLU A 48 -12.30 -1.85 3.75
N ILE A 49 -12.96 -2.10 4.88
CA ILE A 49 -14.06 -1.25 5.37
C ILE A 49 -13.64 0.17 5.78
N SER A 50 -12.34 0.38 5.97
CA SER A 50 -11.74 1.67 6.31
C SER A 50 -11.27 2.45 5.07
N VAL A 51 -11.33 1.84 3.89
CA VAL A 51 -11.04 2.49 2.61
C VAL A 51 -12.32 3.11 2.07
N GLY A 52 -12.40 4.43 2.12
CA GLY A 52 -13.47 5.21 1.49
C GLY A 52 -13.18 5.48 0.01
N TRP A 53 -13.96 6.38 -0.59
CA TRP A 53 -13.81 6.71 -2.00
C TRP A 53 -12.49 7.43 -2.32
N ASP A 54 -11.96 8.25 -1.42
CA ASP A 54 -10.76 9.07 -1.67
C ASP A 54 -9.81 9.12 -0.45
N LYS A 55 -10.16 8.45 0.64
CA LYS A 55 -9.43 8.49 1.90
C LYS A 55 -9.40 7.16 2.61
N ILE A 56 -8.38 6.96 3.44
CA ILE A 56 -8.21 5.77 4.26
C ILE A 56 -8.29 6.17 5.73
N MET A 57 -9.20 5.57 6.49
CA MET A 57 -9.36 5.81 7.93
C MET A 57 -8.48 4.86 8.74
N PHE A 58 -7.17 5.12 8.80
CA PHE A 58 -6.21 4.23 9.49
C PHE A 58 -6.55 3.91 10.94
N LYS A 59 -7.14 4.87 11.66
CA LYS A 59 -7.60 4.68 13.05
C LYS A 59 -8.63 3.55 13.23
N ASN A 60 -9.32 3.16 12.15
CA ASN A 60 -10.33 2.11 12.18
C ASN A 60 -9.76 0.71 11.85
N ILE A 61 -8.49 0.62 11.47
CA ILE A 61 -7.84 -0.65 11.09
C ILE A 61 -7.39 -1.37 12.36
N GLU A 62 -8.04 -2.50 12.70
CA GLU A 62 -7.68 -3.29 13.86
C GLU A 62 -6.34 -4.04 13.64
N LEU A 63 -5.34 -3.77 14.47
CA LEU A 63 -4.04 -4.46 14.40
C LEU A 63 -3.85 -5.55 15.46
N LYS A 64 -4.84 -5.77 16.33
CA LYS A 64 -4.77 -6.80 17.38
C LYS A 64 -4.60 -8.19 16.77
N SER A 65 -3.58 -8.94 17.19
CA SER A 65 -3.29 -10.30 16.69
C SER A 65 -3.06 -10.42 15.18
N ILE A 66 -2.64 -9.34 14.49
CA ILE A 66 -2.19 -9.42 13.10
C ILE A 66 -0.77 -10.01 13.04
N SER A 67 -0.37 -10.56 11.89
CA SER A 67 1.01 -11.01 11.69
C SER A 67 2.00 -9.84 11.77
N PRO A 68 3.27 -10.06 12.18
CA PRO A 68 4.30 -9.01 12.20
C PRO A 68 4.46 -8.28 10.86
N ASP A 69 4.41 -9.02 9.74
CA ASP A 69 4.40 -8.45 8.39
C ASP A 69 3.20 -7.52 8.17
N GLY A 70 1.99 -7.96 8.54
CA GLY A 70 0.78 -7.16 8.36
C GLY A 70 0.79 -5.89 9.22
N TYR A 71 1.29 -6.00 10.44
CA TYR A 71 1.50 -4.85 11.33
C TYR A 71 2.43 -3.82 10.68
N THR A 72 3.60 -4.28 10.23
CA THR A 72 4.62 -3.41 9.65
C THR A 72 4.15 -2.78 8.35
N LEU A 73 3.51 -3.55 7.46
CA LEU A 73 2.91 -3.02 6.23
C LEU A 73 1.86 -1.94 6.51
N CYS A 74 1.01 -2.13 7.54
CA CYS A 74 0.03 -1.12 7.92
C CYS A 74 0.69 0.16 8.46
N LYS A 75 1.74 0.01 9.29
CA LYS A 75 2.49 1.15 9.83
C LYS A 75 3.18 1.95 8.72
N VAL A 76 3.82 1.26 7.78
CA VAL A 76 4.43 1.90 6.60
C VAL A 76 3.39 2.60 5.73
N ALA A 77 2.24 1.95 5.48
CA ALA A 77 1.16 2.56 4.72
C ALA A 77 0.64 3.84 5.40
N HIS A 78 0.46 3.82 6.72
CA HIS A 78 0.00 4.98 7.47
C HIS A 78 1.02 6.13 7.42
N ASP A 79 2.31 5.83 7.60
CA ASP A 79 3.36 6.85 7.59
C ASP A 79 3.54 7.49 6.20
N ILE A 80 3.39 6.70 5.13
CA ILE A 80 3.34 7.23 3.75
C ILE A 80 2.11 8.12 3.54
N TYR A 81 0.97 7.71 4.09
CA TYR A 81 -0.30 8.43 3.93
C TYR A 81 -0.25 9.82 4.56
N GLU A 82 0.18 9.89 5.82
CA GLU A 82 0.28 11.13 6.61
C GLU A 82 1.55 11.94 6.32
N ASN A 83 2.46 11.41 5.50
CA ASN A 83 3.75 12.02 5.18
C ASN A 83 4.64 12.30 6.41
N THR A 84 4.57 11.44 7.42
CA THR A 84 5.18 11.70 8.74
C THR A 84 6.68 11.43 8.80
N SER A 85 7.33 11.07 7.68
CA SER A 85 8.79 10.90 7.55
C SER A 85 9.44 9.92 8.55
N HIS A 86 8.65 9.12 9.28
CA HIS A 86 9.16 8.34 10.42
C HIS A 86 9.95 7.09 10.02
N ILE A 87 9.78 6.59 8.80
CA ILE A 87 10.45 5.36 8.35
C ILE A 87 11.59 5.74 7.43
N LYS A 88 12.81 5.79 7.97
CA LYS A 88 14.01 5.88 7.14
C LYS A 88 14.27 4.50 6.54
N PHE A 89 14.56 4.45 5.25
CA PHE A 89 14.86 3.20 4.51
C PHE A 89 15.94 2.34 5.21
N ASN A 90 16.93 2.97 5.86
CA ASN A 90 17.95 2.27 6.64
C ASN A 90 17.40 1.52 7.86
N ASP A 91 16.32 2.01 8.48
CA ASP A 91 15.70 1.36 9.65
C ASP A 91 14.96 0.06 9.25
N LEU A 92 14.51 -0.02 8.00
CA LEU A 92 13.89 -1.20 7.42
C LEU A 92 14.93 -2.26 7.04
N HIS A 93 16.07 -1.84 6.47
CA HIS A 93 17.09 -2.75 5.98
C HIS A 93 17.96 -3.34 7.11
N ASN A 94 18.22 -2.58 8.18
CA ASN A 94 18.96 -3.08 9.36
C ASN A 94 18.12 -4.01 10.25
N ASN A 95 16.81 -4.01 10.10
CA ASN A 95 15.95 -5.01 10.71
C ASN A 95 16.07 -6.31 9.90
N LYS A 96 16.86 -7.27 10.39
CA LYS A 96 16.90 -8.67 9.92
C LYS A 96 15.53 -9.40 9.92
N LEU A 97 14.44 -8.67 10.17
CA LEU A 97 13.05 -9.09 10.24
C LEU A 97 12.27 -8.85 8.93
N ILE A 98 12.76 -8.02 8.00
CA ILE A 98 12.03 -7.70 6.76
C ILE A 98 12.53 -8.57 5.61
N SER A 99 11.62 -9.35 5.02
CA SER A 99 11.92 -10.15 3.83
C SER A 99 12.13 -9.29 2.57
N ASP A 100 12.91 -9.79 1.60
CA ASP A 100 13.11 -9.13 0.30
C ASP A 100 11.81 -8.78 -0.41
N VAL A 101 10.79 -9.64 -0.28
CA VAL A 101 9.45 -9.40 -0.85
C VAL A 101 8.83 -8.16 -0.22
N MET A 102 8.92 -8.03 1.10
CA MET A 102 8.36 -6.90 1.82
C MET A 102 9.14 -5.61 1.54
N LEU A 103 10.47 -5.67 1.41
CA LEU A 103 11.27 -4.54 0.96
C LEU A 103 10.84 -4.06 -0.44
N LYS A 104 10.66 -4.98 -1.39
CA LYS A 104 10.18 -4.68 -2.75
C LYS A 104 8.78 -4.04 -2.75
N LEU A 105 7.87 -4.48 -1.87
CA LEU A 105 6.56 -3.86 -1.71
C LEU A 105 6.70 -2.41 -1.22
N ILE A 106 7.51 -2.18 -0.18
CA ILE A 106 7.71 -0.85 0.39
C ILE A 106 8.36 0.09 -0.63
N MET A 107 9.40 -0.35 -1.33
CA MET A 107 10.03 0.43 -2.40
C MET A 107 9.04 0.81 -3.49
N ARG A 108 8.19 -0.13 -3.92
CA ARG A 108 7.16 0.14 -4.92
C ARG A 108 6.14 1.15 -4.43
N ALA A 109 5.74 1.10 -3.17
CA ALA A 109 4.86 2.09 -2.56
C ALA A 109 5.51 3.48 -2.58
N ILE A 110 6.77 3.60 -2.19
CA ILE A 110 7.53 4.87 -2.24
C ILE A 110 7.59 5.44 -3.66
N GLU A 111 7.82 4.60 -4.68
CA GLU A 111 7.79 5.03 -6.08
C GLU A 111 6.42 5.57 -6.50
N ILE A 112 5.33 4.91 -6.10
CA ILE A 112 3.96 5.38 -6.34
C ILE A 112 3.72 6.72 -5.64
N ARG A 113 4.17 6.86 -4.38
CA ARG A 113 4.04 8.09 -3.62
C ARG A 113 4.72 9.27 -4.33
N ARG A 114 5.90 9.04 -4.93
CA ARG A 114 6.69 10.06 -5.63
C ARG A 114 6.13 10.42 -7.01
N ASN A 115 5.66 9.43 -7.77
CA ASN A 115 5.32 9.60 -9.18
C ASN A 115 3.79 9.63 -9.44
N GLY A 116 2.99 9.34 -8.43
CA GLY A 116 1.53 9.27 -8.54
C GLY A 116 1.05 8.18 -9.49
N SER A 117 -0.10 8.44 -10.14
CA SER A 117 -0.76 7.50 -11.05
C SER A 117 0.08 7.13 -12.27
N SER A 118 1.09 7.93 -12.63
CA SER A 118 1.99 7.63 -13.76
C SER A 118 2.77 6.32 -13.56
N ALA A 119 3.19 6.01 -12.33
CA ALA A 119 3.91 4.77 -12.01
C ALA A 119 3.05 3.51 -12.15
N PHE A 120 1.74 3.65 -11.98
CA PHE A 120 0.79 2.58 -12.23
C PHE A 120 0.49 2.45 -13.72
N LEU A 121 0.21 3.56 -14.40
CA LEU A 121 -0.19 3.56 -15.82
C LEU A 121 0.93 3.09 -16.75
N SER A 122 2.20 3.40 -16.43
CA SER A 122 3.36 2.94 -17.22
C SER A 122 3.62 1.44 -17.11
N ALA A 123 3.01 0.77 -16.14
CA ALA A 123 3.13 -0.68 -15.96
C ALA A 123 2.05 -1.48 -16.69
N SER A 124 0.97 -0.82 -17.13
CA SER A 124 -0.14 -1.43 -17.88
C SER A 124 0.11 -1.46 -19.40
N SER A 125 1.11 -0.72 -19.88
CA SER A 125 1.53 -0.65 -21.29
C SER A 125 2.66 -1.63 -21.64
N SER A 126 2.98 -2.55 -20.72
CA SER A 126 3.93 -3.65 -20.95
C SER A 126 3.24 -4.98 -20.65
N SER A 127 2.31 -5.35 -21.51
CA SER A 127 1.69 -6.67 -21.57
C SER A 127 1.30 -6.97 -23.01
#